data_AF-A0A7L1FX29-F1
#
_entry.id   AF-A0A7L1FX29-F1
#
_cell.length_a   1.000
_cell.length_b   1.000
_cell.length_c   1.000
_cell.angle_alpha   90.00
_cell.angle_beta   90.00
_cell.angle_gamma   90.00
#
_symmetry.space_group_name_H-M   'P 1'
#
loop_
_entity.id
_entity.type
_entity.pdbx_description
1 polymer ?
#
loop_
_entity_poly.entity_id
_entity_poly.type
_entity_poly.pdbx_seq_one_letter_code
_entity_poly.pdbx_strand_id
1 'polypeptide(L)'
;VLLSPPACECIWSDWIDVSYPNSSDKNSGDYETFENIWKNNSSWECAKAENISCRSQKFPNTPIADLGQKVVCDVNVGLICNNKDQQIGGIIPMPVCLNYEISVCCTPNKPECLPPPSTTSTTVSTPSSTTSSVSPPISTTTPTPTTGETTRETPSSATPTPTTTT
;
A
#
# COMPACT_ATOMS: atom_id res chain seq x y z
N VAL A 1 -34.34 18.79 2.71
CA VAL A 1 -33.61 17.67 3.34
C VAL A 1 -32.99 16.88 2.20
N LEU A 2 -31.68 17.03 1.98
CA LEU A 2 -30.96 16.19 1.03
C LEU A 2 -30.92 14.80 1.67
N LEU A 3 -31.83 13.92 1.25
CA LEU A 3 -31.83 12.53 1.66
C LEU A 3 -30.52 11.95 1.14
N SER A 4 -29.57 11.70 2.04
CA SER A 4 -28.46 10.80 1.74
C SER A 4 -29.07 9.54 1.13
N PRO A 5 -28.62 9.09 -0.05
CA PRO A 5 -29.07 7.80 -0.55
C PRO A 5 -28.86 6.76 0.56
N PRO A 6 -29.77 5.77 0.71
CA PRO A 6 -29.51 4.66 1.61
C PRO A 6 -28.14 4.10 1.24
N ALA A 7 -27.22 4.06 2.21
CA ALA A 7 -25.88 3.56 1.97
C ALA A 7 -26.02 2.11 1.50
N CYS A 8 -25.89 1.88 0.20
CA CYS A 8 -25.91 0.53 -0.33
C CYS A 8 -24.72 -0.19 0.27
N GLU A 9 -24.99 -1.28 0.97
CA GLU A 9 -23.94 -2.17 1.44
C GLU A 9 -23.19 -2.72 0.22
N CYS A 10 -21.86 -2.73 0.30
CA CYS A 10 -21.05 -3.31 -0.75
C CYS A 10 -21.17 -4.84 -0.71
N ILE A 11 -21.08 -5.47 -1.88
CA ILE A 11 -21.16 -6.91 -2.02
C ILE A 11 -19.75 -7.42 -2.29
N TRP A 12 -19.30 -8.38 -1.48
CA TRP A 12 -18.02 -9.05 -1.71
C TRP A 12 -18.10 -9.95 -2.93
N SER A 13 -17.09 -9.85 -3.80
CA SER A 13 -16.89 -10.80 -4.88
C SER A 13 -16.46 -12.16 -4.34
N ASP A 14 -16.59 -13.19 -5.19
CA ASP A 14 -15.77 -14.39 -5.04
C ASP A 14 -14.28 -14.03 -5.09
N TRP A 15 -13.44 -14.97 -4.68
CA TRP A 15 -11.99 -14.80 -4.79
C TRP A 15 -11.55 -14.78 -6.25
N ILE A 16 -10.73 -13.79 -6.59
CA ILE A 16 -10.22 -13.51 -7.93
C ILE A 16 -8.71 -13.79 -7.92
N ASP A 17 -8.30 -14.64 -8.85
CA ASP A 17 -6.94 -15.15 -9.05
C ASP A 17 -6.71 -15.21 -10.58
N VAL A 18 -6.13 -14.17 -11.15
CA VAL A 18 -5.92 -14.03 -12.61
C VAL A 18 -4.45 -13.91 -12.99
N SER A 19 -3.55 -13.81 -12.01
CA SER A 19 -2.11 -13.71 -12.18
C SER A 19 -1.42 -14.81 -11.39
N TYR A 20 -0.20 -15.18 -11.81
CA TYR A 20 0.56 -16.25 -11.18
C TYR A 20 2.05 -15.92 -11.21
N PRO A 21 2.77 -16.05 -10.08
CA PRO A 21 4.19 -15.74 -10.03
C PRO A 21 5.03 -16.78 -10.76
N ASN A 22 5.90 -16.33 -11.67
CA ASN A 22 6.89 -17.19 -12.31
C ASN A 22 8.18 -17.24 -11.46
N SER A 23 8.43 -18.39 -10.84
CA SER A 23 9.61 -18.62 -9.98
C SER A 23 10.96 -18.49 -10.70
N SER A 24 10.98 -18.59 -12.03
CA SER A 24 12.21 -18.51 -12.82
C SER A 24 12.52 -17.09 -13.33
N ASP A 25 11.61 -16.12 -13.13
CA ASP A 25 11.78 -14.74 -13.58
C ASP A 25 11.66 -13.76 -12.41
N LYS A 26 12.75 -13.02 -12.12
CA LYS A 26 12.77 -12.00 -11.07
C LYS A 26 11.91 -10.78 -11.39
N ASN A 27 11.62 -10.52 -12.66
CA ASN A 27 10.72 -9.43 -13.08
C ASN A 27 9.25 -9.85 -13.09
N SER A 28 8.98 -11.13 -12.91
CA SER A 28 7.64 -11.63 -12.64
C SER A 28 7.23 -11.32 -11.20
N GLY A 29 6.03 -11.72 -10.85
CA GLY A 29 5.36 -11.42 -9.61
C GLY A 29 3.92 -11.89 -9.70
N ASP A 30 3.13 -11.46 -8.73
CA ASP A 30 1.72 -11.76 -8.67
C ASP A 30 0.90 -10.47 -8.60
N TYR A 31 -0.09 -10.36 -9.46
CA TYR A 31 -0.69 -9.07 -9.84
C TYR A 31 -2.21 -9.17 -10.02
N GLU A 32 -2.93 -9.31 -8.90
CA GLU A 32 -4.39 -9.17 -8.85
C GLU A 32 -4.81 -7.69 -8.88
N THR A 33 -4.35 -6.95 -9.89
CA THR A 33 -4.72 -5.55 -10.09
C THR A 33 -6.06 -5.45 -10.79
N PHE A 34 -6.83 -4.39 -10.53
CA PHE A 34 -8.11 -4.21 -11.23
C PHE A 34 -7.96 -4.13 -12.76
N GLU A 35 -6.83 -3.62 -13.24
CA GLU A 35 -6.49 -3.64 -14.67
C GLU A 35 -6.34 -5.08 -15.19
N ASN A 36 -5.62 -5.94 -14.48
CA ASN A 36 -5.44 -7.34 -14.88
C ASN A 36 -6.76 -8.12 -14.77
N ILE A 37 -7.56 -7.86 -13.74
CA ILE A 37 -8.87 -8.49 -13.58
C ILE A 37 -9.78 -8.11 -14.73
N TRP A 38 -9.88 -6.83 -15.09
CA TRP A 38 -10.66 -6.37 -16.23
C TRP A 38 -10.18 -6.98 -17.55
N LYS A 39 -8.86 -7.08 -17.76
CA LYS A 39 -8.28 -7.70 -18.97
C LYS A 39 -8.63 -9.18 -19.10
N ASN A 40 -8.67 -9.92 -18.00
CA ASN A 40 -8.97 -11.35 -17.98
C ASN A 40 -10.47 -11.66 -17.86
N ASN A 41 -11.26 -10.72 -17.32
CA ASN A 41 -12.70 -10.83 -17.16
C ASN A 41 -13.37 -9.47 -17.36
N SER A 42 -13.70 -9.15 -18.61
CA SER A 42 -14.36 -7.89 -18.97
C SER A 42 -15.80 -7.77 -18.46
N SER A 43 -16.37 -8.85 -17.93
CA SER A 43 -17.69 -8.84 -17.28
C SER A 43 -17.60 -8.59 -15.77
N TRP A 44 -16.40 -8.51 -15.20
CA TRP A 44 -16.23 -8.10 -13.81
C TRP A 44 -16.51 -6.61 -13.69
N GLU A 45 -17.58 -6.27 -12.99
CA GLU A 45 -18.01 -4.89 -12.80
C GLU A 45 -17.94 -4.50 -11.32
N CYS A 46 -17.22 -3.41 -11.05
CA CYS A 46 -17.12 -2.80 -9.73
C CYS A 46 -17.06 -1.27 -9.91
N ALA A 47 -18.20 -0.56 -9.82
CA ALA A 47 -18.18 0.90 -10.00
C ALA A 47 -17.31 1.60 -8.94
N LYS A 48 -17.30 1.05 -7.73
CA LYS A 48 -16.47 1.55 -6.63
C LYS A 48 -16.11 0.38 -5.72
N ALA A 49 -14.81 0.16 -5.53
CA ALA A 49 -14.30 -0.70 -4.48
C ALA A 49 -14.36 0.07 -3.15
N GLU A 50 -15.14 -0.43 -2.20
CA GLU A 50 -15.23 0.13 -0.84
C GLU A 50 -14.23 -0.54 0.10
N ASN A 51 -13.91 -1.82 -0.15
CA ASN A 51 -12.97 -2.58 0.65
C ASN A 51 -12.31 -3.70 -0.18
N ILE A 52 -11.18 -4.20 0.31
CA ILE A 52 -10.42 -5.28 -0.31
C ILE A 52 -9.95 -6.26 0.76
N SER A 53 -9.98 -7.54 0.42
CA SER A 53 -9.37 -8.61 1.20
C SER A 53 -8.39 -9.35 0.31
N CYS A 54 -7.16 -9.53 0.77
CA CYS A 54 -6.13 -10.26 0.06
C CYS A 54 -5.61 -11.41 0.91
N ARG A 55 -5.40 -12.58 0.30
CA ARG A 55 -4.82 -13.74 0.98
C ARG A 55 -3.94 -14.55 0.05
N SER A 56 -3.03 -15.35 0.61
CA SER A 56 -2.35 -16.38 -0.17
C SER A 56 -3.29 -17.56 -0.36
N GLN A 57 -3.37 -18.09 -1.57
CA GLN A 57 -4.12 -19.31 -1.87
C GLN A 57 -3.60 -20.52 -1.08
N LYS A 58 -2.28 -20.59 -0.87
CA LYS A 58 -1.64 -21.68 -0.13
C LYS A 58 -1.80 -21.55 1.38
N PHE A 59 -1.91 -20.32 1.89
CA PHE A 59 -2.01 -20.04 3.32
C PHE A 59 -3.20 -19.10 3.61
N PRO A 60 -4.46 -19.53 3.33
CA PRO A 60 -5.62 -18.65 3.37
C PRO A 60 -6.00 -18.17 4.77
N ASN A 61 -5.53 -18.87 5.81
CA ASN A 61 -5.78 -18.54 7.22
C ASN A 61 -4.64 -17.77 7.87
N THR A 62 -3.54 -17.54 7.14
CA THR A 62 -2.40 -16.78 7.64
C THR A 62 -2.54 -15.32 7.19
N PRO A 63 -2.53 -14.34 8.10
CA PRO A 63 -2.55 -12.93 7.73
C PRO A 63 -1.40 -12.61 6.77
N ILE A 64 -1.67 -11.76 5.77
CA ILE A 64 -0.69 -11.45 4.73
C ILE A 64 0.61 -10.84 5.29
N ALA A 65 0.48 -10.06 6.37
CA ALA A 65 1.61 -9.46 7.08
C ALA A 65 2.53 -10.50 7.74
N ASP A 66 1.99 -11.65 8.12
CA ASP A 66 2.74 -12.73 8.80
C ASP A 66 3.45 -13.67 7.80
N LEU A 67 3.13 -13.57 6.50
CA LEU A 67 3.80 -14.35 5.45
C LEU A 67 5.24 -13.91 5.20
N GLY A 68 5.63 -12.71 5.65
CA GLY A 68 6.98 -12.18 5.48
C GLY A 68 7.31 -11.73 4.04
N GLN A 69 6.30 -11.60 3.18
CA GLN A 69 6.44 -11.09 1.81
C GLN A 69 6.11 -9.60 1.73
N LYS A 70 6.79 -8.89 0.84
CA LYS A 70 6.45 -7.50 0.51
C LYS A 70 5.31 -7.50 -0.50
N VAL A 71 4.11 -7.23 0.00
CA VAL A 71 2.88 -7.21 -0.81
C VAL A 71 2.14 -5.92 -0.57
N VAL A 72 1.69 -5.30 -1.66
CA VAL A 72 0.70 -4.21 -1.60
C VAL A 72 -0.68 -4.85 -1.75
N CYS A 73 -1.57 -4.59 -0.80
CA CYS A 73 -2.98 -4.92 -0.87
C CYS A 73 -3.74 -3.62 -0.57
N ASP A 74 -4.24 -2.96 -1.62
CA ASP A 74 -4.85 -1.64 -1.50
C ASP A 74 -6.11 -1.54 -2.37
N VAL A 75 -7.14 -0.90 -1.79
CA VAL A 75 -8.50 -0.86 -2.37
C VAL A 75 -8.57 -0.10 -3.69
N ASN A 76 -7.57 0.72 -4.03
CA ASN A 76 -7.56 1.52 -5.26
C ASN A 76 -6.81 0.83 -6.40
N VAL A 77 -5.94 -0.13 -6.10
CA VAL A 77 -5.06 -0.78 -7.09
C VAL A 77 -5.27 -2.29 -7.20
N GLY A 78 -5.75 -2.94 -6.14
CA GLY A 78 -5.78 -4.39 -6.01
C GLY A 78 -4.58 -4.92 -5.22
N LEU A 79 -4.01 -6.05 -5.66
CA LEU A 79 -2.80 -6.63 -5.09
C LEU A 79 -1.62 -6.60 -6.04
N ILE A 80 -0.44 -6.27 -5.50
CA ILE A 80 0.84 -6.27 -6.22
C ILE A 80 1.89 -6.95 -5.33
N CYS A 81 2.51 -7.99 -5.87
CA CYS A 81 3.71 -8.60 -5.34
C CYS A 81 4.74 -8.71 -6.47
N ASN A 82 5.96 -8.17 -6.29
CA ASN A 82 7.04 -8.35 -7.26
C ASN A 82 8.06 -9.37 -6.75
N ASN A 83 8.51 -10.31 -7.58
CA ASN A 83 9.53 -11.29 -7.18
C ASN A 83 10.85 -10.62 -6.77
N LYS A 84 11.28 -9.58 -7.52
CA LYS A 84 12.51 -8.82 -7.24
C LYS A 84 12.56 -8.19 -5.84
N ASP A 85 11.42 -7.96 -5.21
CA ASP A 85 11.33 -7.29 -3.91
C ASP A 85 11.36 -8.31 -2.75
N GLN A 86 11.18 -9.60 -3.05
CA GLN A 86 11.12 -10.67 -2.05
C GLN A 86 12.51 -11.11 -1.60
N GLN A 87 12.58 -11.50 -0.33
CA GLN A 87 13.77 -12.05 0.30
C GLN A 87 13.42 -13.43 0.87
N ILE A 88 14.44 -14.26 1.06
CA ILE A 88 14.27 -15.49 1.82
C ILE A 88 13.95 -15.12 3.26
N GLY A 89 12.81 -15.55 3.79
CA GLY A 89 12.38 -15.19 5.15
C GLY A 89 10.97 -15.64 5.47
N GLY A 90 10.63 -15.69 6.77
CA GLY A 90 9.33 -16.16 7.25
C GLY A 90 9.08 -17.64 6.97
N ILE A 91 7.85 -17.98 6.58
CA ILE A 91 7.43 -19.36 6.27
C ILE A 91 7.92 -19.79 4.87
N ILE A 92 8.36 -18.85 4.01
CA ILE A 92 8.59 -19.08 2.58
C ILE A 92 10.10 -19.16 2.28
N PRO A 93 10.60 -20.33 1.81
CA PRO A 93 12.04 -20.55 1.62
C PRO A 93 12.60 -20.01 0.29
N MET A 94 11.84 -19.21 -0.46
CA MET A 94 12.23 -18.73 -1.80
C MET A 94 11.95 -17.22 -1.96
N PRO A 95 12.80 -16.47 -2.66
CA PRO A 95 12.59 -15.05 -2.95
C PRO A 95 11.65 -14.85 -4.14
N VAL A 96 10.45 -15.44 -4.06
CA VAL A 96 9.41 -15.41 -5.10
C VAL A 96 8.07 -15.17 -4.41
N CYS A 97 7.20 -14.37 -5.01
CA CYS A 97 5.84 -14.18 -4.54
C CYS A 97 5.11 -15.51 -4.37
N LEU A 98 4.26 -15.61 -3.35
CA LEU A 98 3.23 -16.62 -3.28
C LEU A 98 2.15 -16.33 -4.33
N ASN A 99 1.32 -17.34 -4.62
CA ASN A 99 0.07 -17.11 -5.32
C ASN A 99 -0.94 -16.51 -4.35
N TYR A 100 -1.45 -15.34 -4.69
CA TYR A 100 -2.43 -14.57 -3.97
C TYR A 100 -3.73 -14.51 -4.74
N GLU A 101 -4.80 -14.26 -4.01
CA GLU A 101 -6.11 -13.99 -4.56
C GLU A 101 -6.75 -12.85 -3.76
N ILE A 102 -7.64 -12.10 -4.40
CA ILE A 102 -8.35 -10.99 -3.78
C ILE A 102 -9.86 -11.19 -3.81
N SER A 103 -10.55 -10.66 -2.81
CA SER A 103 -11.99 -10.42 -2.82
C SER A 103 -12.20 -8.93 -2.65
N VAL A 104 -13.14 -8.36 -3.40
CA VAL A 104 -13.39 -6.91 -3.42
C VAL A 104 -14.83 -6.64 -3.02
N CYS A 105 -15.03 -5.73 -2.08
CA CYS A 105 -16.36 -5.28 -1.69
C CYS A 105 -16.78 -4.14 -2.61
N CYS A 106 -17.67 -4.43 -3.55
CA CYS A 106 -18.07 -3.49 -4.60
C CYS A 106 -19.43 -2.88 -4.32
N THR A 107 -19.53 -1.55 -4.47
CA THR A 107 -20.83 -0.88 -4.49
C THR A 107 -21.64 -1.39 -5.68
N PRO A 108 -22.92 -1.78 -5.49
CA PRO A 108 -23.77 -2.18 -6.62
C PRO A 108 -23.89 -1.06 -7.67
N ASN A 109 -23.89 -1.43 -8.95
CA ASN A 109 -24.08 -0.53 -10.09
C ASN A 109 -25.55 -0.05 -10.20
N LYS A 110 -26.07 0.58 -9.15
CA LYS A 110 -27.41 1.16 -9.13
C LYS A 110 -27.33 2.67 -8.90
N PRO A 111 -28.16 3.49 -9.57
CA PRO A 111 -28.14 4.94 -9.44
C PRO A 111 -28.34 5.43 -8.00
N GLU A 112 -29.08 4.66 -7.20
CA GLU A 112 -29.33 4.93 -5.78
C GLU A 112 -28.10 4.71 -4.88
N CYS A 113 -27.11 3.96 -5.35
CA CYS A 113 -25.91 3.59 -4.57
C CYS A 113 -24.70 4.46 -4.90
N LEU A 114 -24.73 5.16 -6.03
CA LEU A 114 -23.64 5.99 -6.50
C LEU A 114 -23.85 7.43 -6.02
N PRO A 115 -22.77 8.14 -5.60
CA PRO A 115 -22.89 9.54 -5.23
C PRO A 115 -23.44 10.34 -6.42
N PRO A 116 -24.34 11.32 -6.18
CA PRO A 116 -24.82 12.18 -7.25
C PRO A 116 -23.64 12.89 -7.91
N PRO A 117 -23.68 13.11 -9.24
CA PRO A 117 -22.62 13.82 -9.94
C PRO A 117 -22.46 15.20 -9.29
N SER A 118 -21.25 15.50 -8.80
CA SER A 118 -20.95 16.81 -8.23
C SER A 118 -21.01 17.87 -9.34
N THR A 119 -22.06 18.69 -9.31
CA THR A 119 -22.07 19.97 -10.05
C THR A 119 -21.14 20.93 -9.33
N THR A 120 -19.87 20.95 -9.73
CA THR A 120 -18.93 21.99 -9.28
C THR A 120 -19.40 23.33 -9.84
N SER A 121 -20.13 24.10 -9.05
CA SER A 121 -20.39 25.51 -9.34
C SER A 121 -19.09 26.28 -9.09
N THR A 122 -18.36 26.55 -10.17
CA THR A 122 -17.17 27.42 -10.16
C THR A 122 -17.60 28.83 -9.74
N THR A 123 -17.56 29.10 -8.44
CA THR A 123 -17.77 30.46 -7.94
C THR A 123 -16.45 31.20 -8.14
N VAL A 124 -16.34 31.91 -9.26
CA VAL A 124 -15.21 32.79 -9.57
C VAL A 124 -15.20 33.90 -8.51
N SER A 125 -14.38 33.72 -7.47
CA SER A 125 -14.13 34.75 -6.48
C SER A 125 -13.15 35.74 -7.07
N THR A 126 -13.64 36.93 -7.41
CA THR A 126 -12.85 38.06 -7.88
C THR A 126 -11.86 38.47 -6.78
N PRO A 127 -10.54 38.60 -7.05
CA PRO A 127 -9.62 39.07 -6.04
C PRO A 127 -9.81 40.58 -5.86
N SER A 128 -10.31 40.99 -4.68
CA SER A 128 -10.34 42.40 -4.30
C SER A 128 -8.94 42.81 -3.88
N SER A 129 -8.33 43.69 -4.67
CA SER A 129 -7.04 44.31 -4.41
C SER A 129 -7.11 45.16 -3.14
N THR A 130 -6.46 44.69 -2.06
CA THR A 130 -6.19 45.52 -0.88
C THR A 130 -4.70 45.84 -0.86
N THR A 131 -4.43 47.14 -0.94
CA THR A 131 -3.14 47.81 -1.04
C THR A 131 -2.34 47.72 0.26
N SER A 132 -1.05 47.45 0.08
CA SER A 132 0.15 47.73 0.88
C SER A 132 0.00 48.42 2.26
N SER A 133 0.65 47.82 3.27
CA SER A 133 1.51 48.59 4.18
C SER A 133 2.71 47.76 4.63
N VAL A 134 3.88 48.38 4.49
CA VAL A 134 5.23 47.88 4.78
C VAL A 134 5.60 48.26 6.21
N SER A 135 6.20 47.34 6.97
CA SER A 135 7.19 47.68 8.01
C SER A 135 8.00 46.43 8.46
N PRO A 136 9.26 46.61 8.90
CA PRO A 136 10.38 45.68 8.66
C PRO A 136 10.57 44.55 9.70
N PRO A 137 11.43 43.56 9.40
CA PRO A 137 11.74 42.46 10.31
C PRO A 137 12.65 42.90 11.46
N ILE A 138 12.24 42.63 12.70
CA ILE A 138 13.14 42.64 13.85
C ILE A 138 14.02 41.39 13.76
N SER A 139 15.32 41.67 13.61
CA SER A 139 16.39 40.70 13.80
C SER A 139 16.64 40.54 15.30
N THR A 140 16.61 39.30 15.78
CA THR A 140 17.31 38.92 17.02
C THR A 140 18.13 37.66 16.77
N THR A 141 19.43 37.91 16.75
CA THR A 141 20.56 36.98 16.85
C THR A 141 20.45 36.11 18.11
N THR A 142 20.81 34.82 18.02
CA THR A 142 21.95 34.21 18.74
C THR A 142 22.00 32.70 18.45
N PRO A 143 23.16 32.16 18.01
CA PRO A 143 23.40 30.73 17.93
C PRO A 143 23.90 30.19 19.29
N THR A 144 23.47 28.99 19.67
CA THR A 144 24.15 28.20 20.71
C THR A 144 24.55 26.84 20.13
N PRO A 145 25.85 26.55 19.99
CA PRO A 145 26.34 25.19 19.86
C PRO A 145 26.84 24.74 21.23
N THR A 146 26.12 23.83 21.88
CA THR A 146 26.68 23.14 23.06
C THR A 146 27.50 21.96 22.56
N THR A 147 28.82 22.18 22.54
CA THR A 147 29.86 21.17 22.51
C THR A 147 29.72 20.26 23.73
N GLY A 148 29.72 18.96 23.49
CA GLY A 148 29.81 17.90 24.50
C GLY A 148 30.60 16.74 23.95
N GLU A 149 31.89 16.98 23.73
CA GLU A 149 32.89 15.97 23.43
C GLU A 149 33.22 15.24 24.74
N THR A 150 33.08 13.91 24.76
CA THR A 150 33.84 13.06 25.69
C THR A 150 34.19 11.76 24.98
N THR A 151 35.43 11.76 24.52
CA THR A 151 36.32 10.65 24.24
C THR A 151 36.31 9.63 25.39
N ARG A 152 36.39 8.33 25.09
CA ARG A 152 37.53 7.45 25.47
C ARG A 152 37.17 5.95 25.44
N GLU A 153 37.94 5.25 24.57
CA GLU A 153 38.62 3.93 24.69
C GLU A 153 37.96 2.80 25.54
N THR A 154 38.01 1.52 25.21
CA THR A 154 39.11 0.69 24.67
C THR A 154 38.51 -0.67 24.21
N PRO A 155 39.14 -1.34 23.21
CA PRO A 155 38.78 -2.69 22.76
C PRO A 155 39.39 -3.78 23.66
N SER A 156 38.66 -4.87 23.91
CA SER A 156 39.27 -6.20 24.13
C SER A 156 38.18 -7.27 24.26
N SER A 157 38.17 -8.24 23.35
CA SER A 157 38.48 -9.62 23.74
C SER A 157 38.61 -10.48 22.49
N ALA A 158 39.86 -10.79 22.16
CA ALA A 158 40.20 -11.96 21.37
C ALA A 158 40.06 -13.23 22.25
N THR A 159 40.36 -14.39 21.63
CA THR A 159 40.68 -15.72 22.19
C THR A 159 39.53 -16.74 22.03
N PRO A 160 39.81 -18.04 21.79
CA PRO A 160 40.37 -18.59 20.56
C PRO A 160 39.55 -19.80 20.06
N THR A 161 39.77 -20.20 18.81
CA THR A 161 39.45 -21.53 18.28
C THR A 161 40.33 -22.60 18.94
N PRO A 162 39.77 -23.80 19.20
CA PRO A 162 40.52 -25.02 18.91
C PRO A 162 39.74 -25.98 17.98
N THR A 163 40.25 -26.07 16.76
CA THR A 163 40.69 -27.26 16.00
C THR A 163 40.25 -28.66 16.47
N THR A 164 39.42 -29.30 15.63
CA THR A 164 39.57 -30.64 14.98
C THR A 164 39.35 -31.97 15.71
N THR A 165 38.89 -32.93 14.87
CA THR A 165 38.96 -34.42 14.93
C THR A 165 37.80 -35.07 15.69
N THR A 166 37.04 -36.06 15.18
CA THR A 166 37.18 -37.02 14.06
C THR A 166 35.78 -37.34 13.53
#